data_AF-X1G674-F1
#
_entry.id   AF-X1G674-F1
#
_cell.length_a   1.000
_cell.length_b   1.000
_cell.length_c   1.000
_cell.angle_alpha   90.00
_cell.angle_beta   90.00
_cell.angle_gamma   90.00
#
_symmetry.space_group_name_H-M   'P 1'
#
loop_
_entity.id
_entity.type
_entity.pdbx_description
1 polymer ?
#
loop_
_entity_poly.entity_id
_entity_poly.type
_entity_poly.pdbx_seq_one_letter_code
_entity_poly.pdbx_strand_id
1 'polypeptide(L)' 'MTEDKKPWKTRVSVTMTKPYLEILDSLVEQGIYLNRGEAVLEALRNLFRQRGIELPYHKEI' A
#
# COMPACT_ATOMS: atom_id res chain seq x y z
N MET A 1 -29.02 -6.77 9.47
CA MET A 1 -28.06 -5.66 9.53
C MET A 1 -26.69 -6.30 9.58
N THR A 2 -26.00 -6.42 8.45
CA THR A 2 -24.66 -7.02 8.39
C THR A 2 -23.66 -5.94 8.78
N GLU A 3 -23.06 -6.07 9.96
CA GLU A 3 -21.89 -5.31 10.38
C GLU A 3 -20.76 -5.55 9.38
N ASP A 4 -20.45 -4.56 8.55
CA ASP A 4 -19.22 -4.53 7.75
C ASP A 4 -18.03 -4.46 8.71
N LYS A 5 -17.55 -5.61 9.18
CA LYS A 5 -16.34 -5.67 10.00
C LYS A 5 -15.15 -5.17 9.18
N LYS A 6 -14.60 -4.05 9.63
CA LYS A 6 -13.45 -3.39 9.00
C LYS A 6 -12.25 -4.35 9.02
N PRO A 7 -11.56 -4.57 7.88
CA PRO A 7 -10.41 -5.47 7.84
C PRO A 7 -9.33 -5.02 8.83
N TRP A 8 -8.78 -5.98 9.57
CA TRP A 8 -7.68 -5.73 10.51
C TRP A 8 -6.46 -5.19 9.75
N LYS A 9 -6.01 -3.99 10.10
CA LYS A 9 -4.84 -3.35 9.48
C LYS A 9 -3.67 -3.40 10.45
N THR A 10 -2.55 -3.97 9.99
CA THR A 10 -1.28 -3.94 10.73
C THR A 10 -0.38 -2.85 10.18
N ARG A 11 0.22 -2.03 11.06
CA ARG A 11 1.19 -1.02 10.67
C ARG A 11 2.55 -1.68 10.43
N VAL A 12 3.15 -1.38 9.28
CA VAL A 12 4.53 -1.75 8.95
C VAL A 12 5.38 -0.47 8.92
N SER A 13 6.52 -0.47 9.60
CA SER A 13 7.51 0.60 9.57
C SER A 13 8.74 0.11 8.82
N VAL A 14 9.23 0.89 7.86
CA VAL A 14 10.41 0.56 7.05
C VAL A 14 11.41 1.71 7.08
N THR A 15 12.69 1.38 7.07
CA THR A 15 13.79 2.35 6.93
C THR A 15 14.21 2.41 5.48
N MET A 16 14.31 3.62 4.92
CA MET A 16 14.69 3.86 3.53
C MET A 16 15.70 4.99 3.45
N THR A 17 16.49 5.03 2.38
CA THR A 17 17.40 6.16 2.14
C THR A 17 16.61 7.40 1.72
N LYS A 18 17.21 8.58 1.92
CA LYS A 18 16.58 9.87 1.61
C LYS A 18 16.05 9.98 0.16
N PRO A 19 16.78 9.51 -0.88
CA PRO A 19 16.28 9.58 -2.25
C PRO A 19 14.96 8.83 -2.47
N TYR A 20 14.72 7.71 -1.79
CA TYR A 20 13.43 7.01 -1.90
C TYR A 20 12.29 7.85 -1.31
N LEU A 21 12.54 8.52 -0.19
CA LEU A 21 11.54 9.38 0.44
C LEU A 21 11.21 10.59 -0.44
N GLU A 22 12.23 11.21 -1.05
CA GLU A 22 12.06 12.35 -1.95
C GLU A 22 11.24 11.99 -3.19
N ILE A 23 11.48 10.81 -3.79
CA ILE A 23 10.67 10.35 -4.92
C ILE A 23 9.23 10.06 -4.46
N LEU A 24 9.03 9.39 -3.32
CA LEU A 24 7.69 9.14 -2.78
C LEU A 24 6.93 10.45 -2.48
N ASP A 25 7.63 11.47 -1.98
CA ASP A 25 7.06 12.81 -1.77
C ASP A 25 6.66 13.46 -3.08
N SER A 26 7.52 13.42 -4.10
CA SER A 26 7.21 14.00 -5.40
C SER A 26 5.94 13.40 -6.04
N LEU A 27 5.70 12.09 -5.83
CA LEU A 27 4.49 11.42 -6.33
C LEU A 27 3.22 11.92 -5.62
N VAL A 28 3.33 12.24 -4.32
CA VAL A 28 2.20 12.80 -3.55
C VAL A 28 1.98 14.27 -3.92
N GLU A 29 3.06 15.06 -4.05
CA GLU A 29 3.00 16.47 -4.46
C GLU A 29 2.40 16.66 -5.84
N GLN A 30 2.68 15.75 -6.78
CA GLN A 30 2.09 15.74 -8.11
C GLN A 30 0.61 15.29 -8.11
N GLY A 31 0.07 14.88 -6.96
CA GLY A 31 -1.30 14.38 -6.84
C GLY A 31 -1.53 13.00 -7.46
N ILE A 32 -0.46 12.24 -7.74
CA ILE A 32 -0.55 10.88 -8.29
C ILE A 32 -1.08 9.92 -7.21
N TYR A 33 -0.67 10.13 -5.96
CA TYR A 33 -1.15 9.37 -4.80
C TYR A 33 -1.54 10.31 -3.66
N LEU A 34 -2.53 9.92 -2.85
CA LEU A 34 -2.99 10.70 -1.71
C LEU A 34 -1.95 10.78 -0.60
N ASN A 35 -1.15 9.72 -0.43
CA ASN A 35 -0.07 9.66 0.54
C ASN A 35 0.97 8.59 0.14
N ARG A 36 2.14 8.63 0.79
CA ARG A 36 3.22 7.65 0.58
C ARG A 36 2.77 6.20 0.77
N GLY A 37 1.87 5.96 1.72
CA GLY A 37 1.37 4.62 2.04
C GLY A 37 0.58 4.02 0.87
N GLU A 38 -0.24 4.82 0.20
CA GLU A 38 -0.95 4.40 -1.00
C GLU A 38 -0.01 4.05 -2.14
N ALA A 39 1.00 4.90 -2.40
CA ALA A 39 2.03 4.64 -3.40
C ALA A 39 2.77 3.31 -3.14
N VAL A 40 3.16 3.06 -1.88
CA VAL A 40 3.83 1.81 -1.48
C VAL A 40 2.91 0.61 -1.63
N LEU A 41 1.64 0.72 -1.24
CA LEU A 41 0.67 -0.39 -1.36
C LEU A 41 0.41 -0.74 -2.83
N GLU A 42 0.29 0.25 -3.71
CA GLU A 42 0.09 0.02 -5.14
C GLU A 42 1.34 -0.61 -5.79
N ALA A 43 2.53 -0.14 -5.41
CA ALA A 43 3.79 -0.75 -5.83
C ALA A 43 3.88 -2.23 -5.40
N LEU A 44 3.50 -2.55 -4.16
CA LEU A 44 3.46 -3.93 -3.67
C LEU A 44 2.42 -4.78 -4.40
N ARG A 45 1.21 -4.25 -4.67
CA ARG A 45 0.20 -4.94 -5.48
C ARG A 45 0.72 -5.29 -6.87
N ASN A 46 1.40 -4.34 -7.51
CA ASN A 46 1.98 -4.55 -8.82
C ASN A 46 3.10 -5.60 -8.78
N LEU A 47 3.96 -5.56 -7.76
CA LEU A 47 4.97 -6.59 -7.53
C LEU A 47 4.35 -7.98 -7.39
N PHE A 48 3.30 -8.12 -6.58
CA PHE A 48 2.63 -9.42 -6.39
C PHE A 48 1.96 -9.92 -7.68
N ARG A 49 1.25 -9.05 -8.41
CA ARG A 49 0.67 -9.38 -9.72
C ARG A 49 1.72 -9.86 -10.71
N GLN A 50 2.87 -9.18 -10.80
CA GLN A 50 3.98 -9.57 -11.68
C GLN A 50 4.57 -10.95 -11.31
N ARG A 51 4.43 -11.37 -10.06
CA ARG A 51 4.86 -12.69 -9.57
C ARG A 51 3.76 -13.75 -9.66
N GLY A 52 2.58 -13.42 -10.20
CA GLY A 52 1.42 -14.33 -10.23
C GLY A 52 0.79 -14.56 -8.85
N ILE A 53 1.06 -13.68 -7.88
CA ILE A 53 0.52 -13.76 -6.52
C ILE A 53 -0.71 -12.87 -6.45
N GLU A 54 -1.88 -13.48 -6.26
CA GLU A 54 -3.08 -12.75 -5.91
C GLU A 54 -3.11 -12.48 -4.41
N LEU A 55 -3.29 -11.21 -4.03
CA LEU A 55 -3.55 -10.88 -2.63
C LEU A 55 -4.96 -11.39 -2.30
N PRO A 56 -5.12 -12.37 -1.39
CA PRO A 56 -6.45 -12.75 -0.95
C PRO A 56 -7.06 -11.53 -0.26
N TYR A 57 -8.19 -11.07 -0.78
CA TYR A 57 -9.02 -10.15 -0.03
C TYR A 57 -9.57 -10.95 1.15
N HIS A 58 -8.96 -10.85 2.33
CA HIS A 58 -9.49 -11.50 3.53
C HIS A 58 -10.87 -10.91 3.83
N LYS A 59 -11.92 -11.59 3.35
CA LYS A 59 -13.10 -11.86 4.17
C LYS A 59 -12.64 -12.88 5.23
N GLU A 60 -12.92 -12.55 6.48
CA GLU A 60 -12.42 -13.14 7.72
C GLU A 60 -12.34 -14.68 7.75
N ILE A 61 -11.36 -15.20 8.52
CA ILE A 61 -11.55 -16.42 9.32
C ILE A 61 -11.95 -15.95 10.71
#